data_AF-A0A7V8VVN7-F1
#
_entry.id   AF-A0A7V8VVN7-F1
#
_cell.length_a   1.000
_cell.length_b   1.000
_cell.length_c   1.000
_cell.angle_alpha   90.00
_cell.angle_beta   90.00
_cell.angle_gamma   90.00
#
_symmetry.space_group_name_H-M   'P 1'
#
loop_
_entity.id
_entity.type
_entity.pdbx_description
1 polymer ?
#
loop_
_entity_poly.entity_id
_entity_poly.type
_entity_poly.pdbx_seq_one_letter_code
_entity_poly.pdbx_strand_id
1 'polypeptide(L)'
;MPQKRRRRTQRAGPRLQSSSAMAASIASPVYPATTERANGAATLEERPVPTPRHPPDAPPDRRERAAGRFTVSIEGLLWILLLVATAVSRFWDLGYRTLHHDESLHVYYSWKFMTGEIPYVHNPLMHGPFLFVSNAVVYFLFGESNYTSRMLPALAGVLLVAAPWMLRGREFLGRWGALAAGFMLFISPAFLYYTRFIRHDPYTSLGSLILCIAIFRYLHHPQRRWMIVAFATVAILLANHEIIFAILLVFVAVLWGALLA
;
A
#
# COMPACT_ATOMS: atom_id res chain seq x y z
N MET A 1 -10.00 -42.83 -56.10
CA MET A 1 -8.84 -42.26 -56.86
C MET A 1 -9.26 -40.91 -57.43
N PRO A 2 -8.41 -39.86 -57.48
CA PRO A 2 -7.10 -39.69 -56.88
C PRO A 2 -6.99 -38.49 -55.90
N GLN A 3 -6.04 -38.67 -54.97
CA GLN A 3 -5.45 -37.67 -54.08
C GLN A 3 -4.60 -36.65 -54.83
N LYS A 4 -4.40 -35.44 -54.27
CA LYS A 4 -3.12 -34.69 -54.42
C LYS A 4 -2.85 -33.70 -53.27
N ARG A 5 -2.05 -34.20 -52.32
CA ARG A 5 -0.90 -33.61 -51.60
C ARG A 5 -0.98 -32.16 -51.09
N ARG A 6 -1.16 -32.03 -49.77
CA ARG A 6 -0.68 -30.88 -48.97
C ARG A 6 0.82 -31.00 -48.71
N ARG A 7 1.59 -29.94 -49.03
CA ARG A 7 3.03 -29.83 -48.70
C ARG A 7 3.19 -29.44 -47.22
N ARG A 8 4.07 -30.17 -46.54
CA ARG A 8 4.45 -30.06 -45.13
C ARG A 8 5.64 -29.09 -45.05
N THR A 9 5.50 -27.97 -44.36
CA THR A 9 6.60 -27.05 -44.05
C THR A 9 7.32 -27.52 -42.78
N GLN A 10 8.55 -27.98 -42.95
CA GLN A 10 9.47 -28.36 -41.87
C GLN A 10 10.34 -27.14 -41.55
N ARG A 11 10.14 -26.51 -40.39
CA ARG A 11 11.11 -25.56 -39.79
C ARG A 11 11.73 -26.24 -38.59
N ALA A 12 13.02 -26.56 -38.70
CA ALA A 12 13.85 -27.04 -37.60
C ALA A 12 14.34 -25.84 -36.78
N GLY A 13 14.00 -25.82 -35.48
CA GLY A 13 14.58 -24.89 -34.50
C GLY A 13 15.80 -25.50 -33.79
N PRO A 14 16.77 -24.71 -33.32
CA PRO A 14 17.99 -25.23 -32.73
C PRO A 14 17.78 -25.77 -31.30
N ARG A 15 18.58 -26.80 -30.98
CA ARG A 15 18.64 -27.55 -29.73
C ARG A 15 19.05 -26.69 -28.52
N LEU A 16 18.38 -26.93 -27.40
CA LEU A 16 18.79 -26.56 -26.05
C LEU A 16 20.10 -27.29 -25.69
N GLN A 17 21.14 -26.53 -25.34
CA GLN A 17 22.33 -27.06 -24.66
C GLN A 17 22.18 -26.88 -23.15
N SER A 18 22.18 -28.01 -22.45
CA SER A 18 22.35 -28.11 -21.00
C SER A 18 23.79 -27.76 -20.62
N SER A 19 23.99 -26.73 -19.80
CA SER A 19 25.28 -26.45 -19.16
C SER A 19 25.24 -26.86 -17.70
N SER A 20 26.08 -27.83 -17.38
CA SER A 20 26.38 -28.36 -16.05
C SER A 20 27.47 -27.53 -15.37
N ALA A 21 27.34 -27.41 -14.04
CA ALA A 21 28.41 -27.32 -13.04
C ALA A 21 29.40 -26.13 -13.10
N MET A 22 29.46 -25.38 -11.99
CA MET A 22 30.68 -25.34 -11.17
C MET A 22 30.41 -24.63 -9.85
N ALA A 23 30.60 -25.37 -8.75
CA ALA A 23 30.72 -24.87 -7.40
C ALA A 23 32.13 -24.30 -7.21
N ALA A 24 32.24 -23.07 -6.70
CA ALA A 24 33.50 -22.48 -6.29
C ALA A 24 33.63 -22.56 -4.76
N SER A 25 34.57 -23.40 -4.33
CA SER A 25 34.97 -23.63 -2.94
C SER A 25 35.94 -22.56 -2.45
N ILE A 26 35.85 -22.34 -1.14
CA ILE A 26 36.59 -21.44 -0.26
C ILE A 26 38.10 -21.70 -0.32
N ALA A 27 38.90 -20.63 -0.32
CA ALA A 27 40.32 -20.66 0.00
C ALA A 27 40.68 -19.48 0.93
N SER A 28 41.15 -19.79 2.13
CA SER A 28 41.77 -18.84 3.07
C SER A 28 43.29 -18.90 2.92
N PRO A 29 44.03 -17.77 3.01
CA PRO A 29 45.48 -17.80 2.95
C PRO A 29 46.11 -18.08 4.33
N VAL A 30 47.07 -19.00 4.33
CA VAL A 30 48.01 -19.30 5.42
C VAL A 30 49.24 -18.40 5.24
N TYR A 31 49.68 -17.71 6.31
CA TYR A 31 50.98 -17.03 6.36
C TYR A 31 51.97 -17.85 7.21
N PRO A 32 53.24 -18.01 6.77
CA PRO A 32 54.24 -18.76 7.52
C PRO A 32 54.95 -17.88 8.56
N ALA A 33 55.41 -18.54 9.63
CA ALA A 33 56.19 -17.99 10.71
C ALA A 33 57.65 -17.74 10.31
N THR A 34 58.24 -16.66 10.81
CA THR A 34 59.70 -16.47 10.88
C THR A 34 60.12 -16.15 12.31
N THR A 35 60.97 -17.02 12.81
CA THR A 35 61.74 -16.90 14.05
C THR A 35 63.02 -16.11 13.79
N GLU A 36 63.33 -15.13 14.64
CA GLU A 36 64.73 -14.78 14.88
C GLU A 36 64.91 -14.21 16.31
N ARG A 37 65.83 -14.85 17.05
CA ARG A 37 66.32 -14.44 18.36
C ARG A 37 67.46 -13.45 18.17
N ALA A 38 67.49 -12.39 18.99
CA ALA A 38 68.74 -11.70 19.32
C ALA A 38 68.72 -11.26 20.78
N ASN A 39 69.76 -11.67 21.50
CA ASN A 39 70.01 -11.44 22.92
C ASN A 39 70.36 -9.98 23.21
N GLY A 40 69.80 -9.43 24.27
CA GLY A 40 70.26 -8.19 24.89
C GLY A 40 69.87 -8.20 26.37
N ALA A 41 70.87 -8.36 27.23
CA ALA A 41 70.69 -8.35 28.68
C ALA A 41 70.13 -6.99 29.14
N ALA A 42 68.92 -6.99 29.67
CA ALA A 42 68.31 -5.84 30.32
C ALA A 42 67.81 -6.27 31.70
N THR A 43 68.29 -5.52 32.68
CA THR A 43 68.04 -5.57 34.12
C THR A 43 66.57 -5.87 34.44
N LEU A 44 66.33 -6.84 35.32
CA LEU A 44 64.99 -7.21 35.80
C LEU A 44 64.45 -6.07 36.67
N GLU A 45 63.70 -5.16 36.06
CA GLU A 45 62.86 -4.21 36.78
C GLU A 45 61.54 -4.92 37.14
N GLU A 46 61.34 -5.13 38.44
CA GLU A 46 60.20 -5.87 39.01
C GLU A 46 58.89 -5.12 38.71
N ARG A 47 58.15 -5.57 37.70
CA ARG A 47 56.81 -5.02 37.37
C ARG A 47 55.82 -5.38 38.48
N PRO A 48 55.01 -4.42 38.97
CA PRO A 48 54.01 -4.72 40.00
C PRO A 48 52.94 -5.68 39.45
N VAL A 49 52.62 -6.70 40.23
CA VAL A 49 51.56 -7.69 39.95
C VAL A 49 50.22 -6.95 39.85
N PRO A 50 49.46 -7.07 38.73
CA PRO A 50 48.15 -6.45 38.64
C PRO A 50 47.16 -7.20 39.55
N THR A 51 46.51 -6.47 40.45
CA THR A 51 45.39 -6.95 41.25
C THR A 51 44.28 -7.54 40.37
N PRO A 52 43.59 -8.62 40.81
CA PRO A 52 42.45 -9.14 40.07
C PRO A 52 41.39 -8.05 39.92
N ARG A 53 41.10 -7.63 38.69
CA ARG A 53 39.95 -6.75 38.43
C ARG A 53 38.69 -7.58 38.66
N HIS A 54 37.86 -7.14 39.60
CA HIS A 54 36.49 -7.58 39.70
C HIS A 54 35.84 -7.44 38.32
N PRO A 55 35.19 -8.47 37.75
CA PRO A 55 34.48 -8.30 36.49
C PRO A 55 33.45 -7.17 36.68
N PRO A 56 33.32 -6.23 35.73
CA PRO A 56 32.32 -5.18 35.81
C PRO A 56 30.95 -5.84 35.95
N ASP A 57 30.12 -5.27 36.83
CA ASP A 57 28.74 -5.70 37.07
C ASP A 57 28.07 -6.04 35.75
N ALA A 58 27.54 -7.26 35.65
CA ALA A 58 26.81 -7.70 34.48
C ALA A 58 25.76 -6.63 34.12
N PRO A 59 25.65 -6.22 32.85
CA PRO A 59 24.67 -5.20 32.48
C PRO A 59 23.29 -5.65 32.95
N PRO A 60 22.47 -4.74 33.51
CA PRO A 60 21.15 -5.08 34.00
C PRO A 60 20.39 -5.81 32.90
N ASP A 61 19.67 -6.85 33.31
CA ASP A 61 19.14 -7.84 32.41
C ASP A 61 18.39 -7.16 31.24
N ARG A 62 18.58 -7.69 30.03
CA ARG A 62 17.90 -7.17 28.83
C ARG A 62 16.40 -7.53 28.83
N ARG A 63 15.92 -8.29 29.82
CA ARG A 63 14.56 -8.83 29.91
C ARG A 63 13.59 -7.85 30.60
N GLU A 64 14.07 -6.99 31.49
CA GLU A 64 13.25 -5.97 32.19
C GLU A 64 12.79 -4.82 31.28
N ARG A 65 13.43 -4.61 30.13
CA ARG A 65 13.03 -3.58 29.16
C ARG A 65 11.83 -3.96 28.28
N ALA A 66 11.28 -5.17 28.43
CA ALA A 66 10.18 -5.67 27.60
C ALA A 66 8.79 -5.54 28.23
N ALA A 67 8.64 -4.88 29.39
CA ALA A 67 7.32 -4.44 29.86
C ALA A 67 6.94 -3.12 29.15
N GLY A 68 6.65 -3.22 27.85
CA GLY A 68 6.17 -2.09 27.05
C GLY A 68 4.84 -1.59 27.61
N ARG A 69 4.88 -0.54 28.43
CA ARG A 69 3.69 0.21 28.81
C ARG A 69 3.12 0.82 27.53
N PHE A 70 2.02 0.27 27.03
CA PHE A 70 1.22 0.88 25.97
C PHE A 70 0.64 2.19 26.52
N THR A 71 1.37 3.29 26.35
CA THR A 71 0.86 4.63 26.64
C THR A 71 0.01 5.05 25.44
N VAL A 72 -1.31 4.89 25.56
CA VAL A 72 -2.25 5.39 24.55
C VAL A 72 -2.21 6.91 24.61
N SER A 73 -1.73 7.56 23.55
CA SER A 73 -1.81 9.01 23.45
C SER A 73 -3.26 9.43 23.23
N ILE A 74 -3.66 10.58 23.77
CA ILE A 74 -5.01 11.14 23.56
C ILE A 74 -5.30 11.27 22.05
N GLU A 75 -4.32 11.72 21.27
CA GLU A 75 -4.40 11.75 19.81
C GLU A 75 -4.75 10.38 19.23
N GLY A 76 -4.03 9.32 19.63
CA GLY A 76 -4.28 7.95 19.16
C GLY A 76 -5.67 7.46 19.55
N LEU A 77 -6.11 7.72 20.77
CA LEU A 77 -7.47 7.39 21.22
C LEU A 77 -8.53 8.09 20.38
N LEU A 78 -8.37 9.38 20.10
CA LEU A 78 -9.31 10.15 19.28
C LEU A 78 -9.39 9.64 17.84
N TRP A 79 -8.26 9.25 17.25
CA TRP A 79 -8.26 8.62 15.93
C TRP A 79 -8.95 7.26 15.94
N ILE A 80 -8.71 6.43 16.95
CA ILE A 80 -9.40 5.14 17.09
C ILE A 80 -10.91 5.38 17.20
N LEU A 81 -11.35 6.29 18.06
CA LEU A 81 -12.76 6.63 18.22
C LEU A 81 -13.38 7.15 16.91
N LEU A 82 -12.67 8.04 16.21
CA LEU A 82 -13.12 8.56 14.92
C LEU A 82 -13.26 7.47 13.87
N LEU A 83 -12.29 6.56 13.77
CA LEU A 83 -12.31 5.48 12.77
C LEU A 83 -13.35 4.41 13.12
N VAL A 84 -13.54 4.09 14.40
CA VAL A 84 -14.62 3.21 14.86
C VAL A 84 -15.98 3.83 14.56
N ALA A 85 -16.19 5.11 14.91
CA ALA A 85 -17.44 5.82 14.60
C ALA A 85 -17.69 5.88 13.08
N THR A 86 -16.64 6.11 12.29
CA THR A 86 -16.73 6.09 10.83
C THR A 86 -17.13 4.71 10.33
N ALA A 87 -16.43 3.65 10.76
CA ALA A 87 -16.73 2.28 10.37
C ALA A 87 -18.17 1.91 10.74
N VAL A 88 -18.62 2.19 11.97
CA VAL A 88 -20.02 2.00 12.37
C VAL A 88 -20.94 2.77 11.43
N SER A 89 -20.72 4.07 11.22
CA SER A 89 -21.58 4.87 10.35
C SER A 89 -21.64 4.40 8.89
N ARG A 90 -20.59 3.75 8.37
CA ARG A 90 -20.53 3.31 6.96
C ARG A 90 -21.01 1.88 6.76
N PHE A 91 -20.78 1.00 7.74
CA PHE A 91 -21.14 -0.41 7.65
C PHE A 91 -22.45 -0.76 8.38
N TRP A 92 -22.91 0.07 9.32
CA TRP A 92 -24.17 -0.15 10.02
C TRP A 92 -25.33 -0.15 9.02
N ASP A 93 -26.03 -1.28 8.95
CA ASP A 93 -27.24 -1.46 8.15
C ASP A 93 -27.07 -1.12 6.67
N LEU A 94 -25.91 -1.51 6.10
CA LEU A 94 -25.50 -1.15 4.75
C LEU A 94 -26.38 -1.78 3.64
N GLY A 95 -27.03 -2.91 3.95
CA GLY A 95 -27.89 -3.65 3.02
C GLY A 95 -29.37 -3.27 3.05
N TYR A 96 -29.83 -2.47 4.02
CA TYR A 96 -31.26 -2.25 4.28
C TYR A 96 -32.01 -1.59 3.13
N ARG A 97 -31.40 -0.57 2.51
CA ARG A 97 -32.02 0.15 1.39
C ARG A 97 -31.95 -0.67 0.11
N THR A 98 -33.03 -0.63 -0.65
CA THR A 98 -33.09 -1.15 -2.03
C THR A 98 -32.00 -0.51 -2.89
N LEU A 99 -31.62 -1.20 -3.97
CA LEU A 99 -30.63 -0.68 -4.91
C LEU A 99 -31.23 0.50 -5.68
N HIS A 100 -30.51 1.62 -5.67
CA HIS A 100 -30.82 2.74 -6.55
C HIS A 100 -30.65 2.31 -8.02
N HIS A 101 -31.29 3.03 -8.95
CA HIS A 101 -31.19 2.74 -10.38
C HIS A 101 -29.71 2.63 -10.83
N ASP A 102 -28.91 3.64 -10.50
CA ASP A 102 -27.47 3.67 -10.77
C ASP A 102 -26.67 2.55 -10.07
N GLU A 103 -27.15 1.99 -8.96
CA GLU A 103 -26.48 0.87 -8.29
C GLU A 103 -26.83 -0.47 -8.95
N SER A 104 -28.05 -0.60 -9.48
CA SER A 104 -28.56 -1.88 -9.98
C SER A 104 -27.68 -2.48 -11.08
N LEU A 105 -27.20 -1.65 -12.01
CA LEU A 105 -26.33 -2.10 -13.09
C LEU A 105 -24.96 -2.54 -12.56
N HIS A 106 -24.36 -1.78 -11.65
CA HIS A 106 -23.10 -2.14 -11.00
C HIS A 106 -23.19 -3.48 -10.27
N VAL A 107 -24.26 -3.68 -9.50
CA VAL A 107 -24.51 -4.95 -8.80
C VAL A 107 -24.68 -6.10 -9.78
N TYR A 108 -25.55 -5.94 -10.77
CA TYR A 108 -25.91 -6.99 -11.72
C TYR A 108 -24.71 -7.44 -12.55
N TYR A 109 -23.98 -6.51 -13.16
CA TYR A 109 -22.85 -6.85 -14.02
C TYR A 109 -21.65 -7.39 -13.24
N SER A 110 -21.40 -6.91 -12.01
CA SER A 110 -20.42 -7.54 -11.13
C SER A 110 -20.78 -8.99 -10.79
N TRP A 111 -22.05 -9.26 -10.51
CA TRP A 111 -22.51 -10.61 -10.19
C TRP A 111 -22.41 -11.54 -11.40
N LYS A 112 -22.88 -11.12 -12.57
CA LYS A 112 -22.78 -11.91 -13.81
C LYS A 112 -21.33 -12.16 -14.24
N PHE A 113 -20.43 -11.20 -14.00
CA PHE A 113 -19.00 -11.38 -14.23
C PHE A 113 -18.40 -12.39 -13.25
N MET A 114 -18.76 -12.30 -11.97
CA MET A 114 -18.31 -13.24 -10.93
C MET A 114 -18.76 -14.67 -11.21
N THR A 115 -20.02 -14.88 -11.60
CA THR A 115 -20.56 -16.22 -11.90
C THR A 115 -20.03 -16.81 -13.21
N GLY A 116 -19.30 -16.02 -14.00
CA GLY A 116 -18.80 -16.43 -15.31
C GLY A 116 -19.90 -16.55 -16.37
N GLU A 117 -21.11 -16.06 -16.11
CA GLU A 117 -22.23 -16.10 -17.06
C GLU A 117 -21.99 -15.16 -18.24
N ILE A 118 -21.36 -14.02 -18.00
CA ILE A 118 -20.89 -13.11 -19.05
C ILE A 118 -19.45 -12.69 -18.80
N PRO A 119 -18.61 -12.60 -19.85
CA PRO A 119 -17.31 -11.96 -19.72
C PRO A 119 -17.49 -10.46 -19.43
N TYR A 120 -16.50 -9.84 -18.78
CA TYR A 120 -16.48 -8.38 -18.68
C TYR A 120 -16.27 -7.77 -20.06
N VAL A 121 -17.18 -6.90 -20.47
CA VAL A 121 -17.09 -6.11 -21.70
C VAL A 121 -17.21 -4.64 -21.31
N HIS A 122 -16.19 -3.85 -21.62
CA HIS A 122 -16.21 -2.42 -21.33
C HIS A 122 -17.31 -1.72 -22.14
N ASN A 123 -18.13 -0.94 -21.45
CA ASN A 123 -19.13 -0.07 -22.03
C ASN A 123 -18.85 1.36 -21.54
N PRO A 124 -18.66 2.35 -22.43
CA PRO A 124 -18.41 3.73 -22.04
C PRO A 124 -19.50 4.33 -21.13
N LEU A 125 -20.73 3.83 -21.20
CA LEU A 125 -21.84 4.24 -20.32
C LEU A 125 -21.68 3.76 -18.87
N MET A 126 -20.78 2.81 -18.63
CA MET A 126 -20.61 2.09 -17.36
C MET A 126 -19.30 2.45 -16.65
N HIS A 127 -18.59 3.48 -17.13
CA HIS A 127 -17.30 3.91 -16.58
C HIS A 127 -16.24 2.80 -16.61
N GLY A 128 -15.25 2.89 -15.72
CA GLY A 128 -14.08 2.01 -15.72
C GLY A 128 -14.31 0.64 -15.08
N PRO A 129 -13.46 -0.35 -15.44
CA PRO A 129 -13.56 -1.74 -14.98
C PRO A 129 -13.35 -1.96 -13.48
N PHE A 130 -12.67 -1.04 -12.78
CA PHE A 130 -12.21 -1.23 -11.40
C PHE A 130 -13.35 -1.66 -10.48
N LEU A 131 -14.48 -0.95 -10.53
CA LEU A 131 -15.64 -1.25 -9.69
C LEU A 131 -16.15 -2.67 -9.95
N PHE A 132 -16.33 -3.05 -11.22
CA PHE A 132 -16.93 -4.34 -11.56
C PHE A 132 -16.08 -5.51 -11.10
N VAL A 133 -14.77 -5.43 -11.38
CA VAL A 133 -13.80 -6.47 -11.05
C VAL A 133 -13.61 -6.57 -9.54
N SER A 134 -13.43 -5.44 -8.86
CA SER A 134 -13.21 -5.44 -7.40
C SER A 134 -14.45 -5.91 -6.63
N ASN A 135 -15.64 -5.52 -7.07
CA ASN A 135 -16.87 -5.98 -6.44
C ASN A 135 -17.20 -7.45 -6.75
N ALA A 136 -16.81 -7.96 -7.93
CA ALA A 136 -16.88 -9.39 -8.21
C ALA A 136 -15.98 -10.22 -7.26
N VAL A 137 -14.78 -9.72 -6.93
CA VAL A 137 -13.93 -10.33 -5.90
C VAL A 137 -14.61 -10.31 -4.53
N VAL A 138 -15.31 -9.22 -4.18
CA VAL A 138 -16.08 -9.16 -2.93
C VAL A 138 -17.18 -10.22 -2.90
N TYR A 139 -17.95 -10.37 -3.99
CA TYR A 139 -18.97 -11.42 -4.07
C TYR A 139 -18.38 -12.82 -3.98
N PHE A 140 -17.25 -13.06 -4.63
CA PHE A 140 -16.56 -14.35 -4.54
C PHE A 140 -16.14 -14.69 -3.10
N LEU A 141 -15.70 -13.70 -2.32
CA LEU A 141 -15.20 -13.92 -0.96
C LEU A 141 -16.30 -13.96 0.11
N PHE A 142 -17.36 -13.16 -0.05
CA PHE A 142 -18.35 -12.91 1.02
C PHE A 142 -19.79 -13.24 0.61
N GLY A 143 -20.01 -13.70 -0.63
CA GLY A 143 -21.33 -13.91 -1.21
C GLY A 143 -21.98 -12.62 -1.74
N GLU A 144 -22.95 -12.77 -2.64
CA GLU A 144 -23.72 -11.68 -3.20
C GLU A 144 -24.88 -11.25 -2.28
N SER A 145 -24.98 -9.96 -2.00
CA SER A 145 -26.08 -9.35 -1.27
C SER A 145 -26.04 -7.83 -1.44
N ASN A 146 -27.13 -7.14 -1.08
CA ASN A 146 -27.13 -5.67 -1.02
C ASN A 146 -26.05 -5.14 -0.07
N TYR A 147 -25.76 -5.85 1.02
CA TYR A 147 -24.71 -5.47 1.97
C TYR A 147 -23.32 -5.57 1.33
N THR A 148 -22.98 -6.74 0.78
CA THR A 148 -21.65 -7.01 0.21
C THR A 148 -21.38 -6.13 -1.01
N SER A 149 -22.41 -5.79 -1.79
CA SER A 149 -22.28 -4.87 -2.93
C SER A 149 -21.74 -3.47 -2.57
N ARG A 150 -22.02 -3.02 -1.35
CA ARG A 150 -21.62 -1.69 -0.86
C ARG A 150 -20.44 -1.76 0.11
N MET A 151 -19.89 -2.95 0.35
CA MET A 151 -18.84 -3.14 1.34
C MET A 151 -17.54 -2.41 0.96
N LEU A 152 -17.17 -2.48 -0.31
CA LEU A 152 -15.97 -1.83 -0.83
C LEU A 152 -16.04 -0.29 -0.86
N PRO A 153 -17.14 0.37 -1.30
CA PRO A 153 -17.25 1.82 -1.17
C PRO A 153 -17.32 2.26 0.29
N ALA A 154 -17.91 1.47 1.20
CA ALA A 154 -17.92 1.77 2.63
C ALA A 154 -16.50 1.73 3.22
N LEU A 155 -15.69 0.75 2.82
CA LEU A 155 -14.27 0.70 3.16
C LEU A 155 -13.51 1.91 2.62
N ALA A 156 -13.76 2.30 1.36
CA ALA A 156 -13.18 3.50 0.78
C ALA A 156 -13.54 4.75 1.58
N GLY A 157 -14.76 4.85 2.11
CA GLY A 157 -15.19 5.92 3.00
C GLY A 157 -14.45 5.97 4.33
N VAL A 158 -14.16 4.82 4.95
CA VAL A 158 -13.32 4.75 6.16
C VAL A 158 -11.90 5.21 5.85
N LEU A 159 -11.31 4.73 4.76
CA LEU A 159 -9.97 5.12 4.33
C LEU A 159 -9.89 6.61 3.98
N LEU A 160 -10.96 7.18 3.41
CA LEU A 160 -11.05 8.60 3.09
C LEU A 160 -10.96 9.45 4.36
N VAL A 161 -11.68 9.08 5.42
CA VAL A 161 -11.61 9.76 6.72
C VAL A 161 -10.24 9.55 7.40
N ALA A 162 -9.60 8.40 7.18
CA ALA A 162 -8.28 8.10 7.74
C ALA A 162 -7.15 8.84 7.01
N ALA A 163 -7.29 9.10 5.71
CA ALA A 163 -6.22 9.62 4.86
C ALA A 163 -5.53 10.91 5.37
N PRO A 164 -6.24 11.90 5.95
CA PRO A 164 -5.61 13.09 6.53
C PRO A 164 -4.55 12.79 7.61
N TRP A 165 -4.58 11.62 8.26
CA TRP A 165 -3.52 11.18 9.18
C TRP A 165 -2.12 11.22 8.54
N MET A 166 -2.03 11.00 7.23
CA MET A 166 -0.77 11.04 6.49
C MET A 166 -0.17 12.45 6.39
N LEU A 167 -0.98 13.49 6.70
CA LEU A 167 -0.61 14.91 6.76
C LEU A 167 -0.48 15.44 8.19
N ARG A 168 -0.41 14.57 9.21
CA ARG A 168 -0.26 14.97 10.62
C ARG A 168 1.10 15.56 11.00
N GLY A 169 2.05 15.60 10.06
CA GLY A 169 3.36 16.22 10.24
C GLY A 169 3.23 17.71 10.59
N ARG A 170 4.20 18.25 11.32
CA ARG A 170 4.19 19.68 11.71
C ARG A 170 4.30 20.61 10.51
N GLU A 171 4.93 20.13 9.45
CA GLU A 171 5.10 20.78 8.15
C GLU A 171 3.80 20.90 7.33
N PHE A 172 2.72 20.22 7.73
CA PHE A 172 1.43 20.20 7.04
C PHE A 172 0.31 20.67 7.99
N LEU A 173 -0.67 19.82 8.28
CA LEU A 173 -1.83 20.15 9.11
C LEU A 173 -1.55 20.04 10.61
N GLY A 174 -0.42 19.44 10.99
CA GLY A 174 -0.16 19.04 12.37
C GLY A 174 -1.13 17.96 12.87
N ARG A 175 -0.92 17.54 14.13
CA ARG A 175 -1.68 16.45 14.76
C ARG A 175 -3.18 16.78 14.85
N TRP A 176 -3.50 17.97 15.33
CA TRP A 176 -4.86 18.42 15.55
C TRP A 176 -5.56 18.85 14.26
N GLY A 177 -4.86 19.47 13.31
CA GLY A 177 -5.45 19.82 12.02
C GLY A 177 -5.76 18.59 11.17
N ALA A 178 -4.90 17.56 11.20
CA ALA A 178 -5.20 16.28 10.54
C ALA A 178 -6.43 15.60 11.15
N LEU A 179 -6.56 15.60 12.49
CA LEU A 179 -7.72 15.06 13.18
C LEU A 179 -8.99 15.85 12.84
N ALA A 180 -8.91 17.19 12.81
CA ALA A 180 -10.01 18.05 12.43
C ALA A 180 -10.45 17.80 10.97
N ALA A 181 -9.51 17.65 10.04
CA ALA A 181 -9.81 17.31 8.65
C ALA A 181 -10.49 15.94 8.52
N GLY A 182 -10.00 14.92 9.23
CA GLY A 182 -10.66 13.61 9.30
C GLY A 182 -12.09 13.73 9.87
N PHE A 183 -12.27 14.49 10.95
CA PHE A 183 -13.58 14.72 11.56
C PHE A 183 -14.54 15.44 10.60
N MET A 184 -14.09 16.45 9.85
CA MET A 184 -14.89 17.14 8.83
C MET A 184 -15.35 16.19 7.72
N LEU A 185 -14.48 15.28 7.26
CA LEU A 185 -14.84 14.24 6.30
C LEU A 185 -15.84 13.23 6.88
N PHE A 186 -15.71 12.90 8.17
CA PHE A 186 -16.62 11.99 8.88
C PHE A 186 -18.04 12.55 8.97
N ILE A 187 -18.20 13.80 9.44
CA ILE A 187 -19.51 14.45 9.63
C ILE A 187 -20.16 14.91 8.32
N SER A 188 -19.40 14.98 7.22
CA SER A 188 -19.91 15.42 5.93
C SER A 188 -21.05 14.51 5.43
N PRO A 189 -22.27 15.05 5.25
CA PRO A 189 -23.40 14.28 4.73
C PRO A 189 -23.13 13.70 3.33
N ALA A 190 -22.42 14.45 2.49
CA ALA A 190 -22.08 14.00 1.14
C ALA A 190 -21.18 12.76 1.16
N PHE A 191 -20.11 12.78 1.97
CA PHE A 191 -19.21 11.63 2.07
C PHE A 191 -19.87 10.45 2.79
N LEU A 192 -20.70 10.68 3.81
CA LEU A 192 -21.51 9.62 4.41
C LEU A 192 -22.43 8.96 3.38
N TYR A 193 -23.15 9.77 2.61
CA TYR A 193 -24.09 9.28 1.62
C TYR A 193 -23.37 8.48 0.53
N TYR A 194 -22.47 9.11 -0.22
CA TYR A 194 -21.87 8.47 -1.42
C TYR A 194 -20.99 7.27 -1.10
N THR A 195 -20.31 7.24 0.05
CA THR A 195 -19.48 6.08 0.44
C THR A 195 -20.32 4.86 0.84
N ARG A 196 -21.65 5.01 0.98
CA ARG A 196 -22.57 3.89 1.19
C ARG A 196 -23.28 3.45 -0.10
N PHE A 197 -22.87 3.94 -1.26
CA PHE A 197 -23.41 3.56 -2.57
C PHE A 197 -22.36 2.85 -3.43
N ILE A 198 -22.77 1.80 -4.14
CA ILE A 198 -21.92 1.13 -5.13
C ILE A 198 -21.81 1.96 -6.41
N ARG A 199 -20.99 3.00 -6.35
CA ARG A 199 -20.59 3.84 -7.49
C ARG A 199 -19.08 4.04 -7.52
N HIS A 200 -18.59 4.66 -8.59
CA HIS A 200 -17.17 4.96 -8.78
C HIS A 200 -16.67 6.14 -7.92
N ASP A 201 -17.55 7.04 -7.50
CA ASP A 201 -17.21 8.30 -6.80
C ASP A 201 -16.44 8.11 -5.48
N PRO A 202 -16.75 7.13 -4.61
CA PRO A 202 -16.00 6.91 -3.38
C PRO A 202 -14.52 6.62 -3.65
N TYR A 203 -14.23 5.83 -4.69
CA TYR A 203 -12.87 5.50 -5.08
C TYR A 203 -12.17 6.70 -5.72
N THR A 204 -12.88 7.48 -6.55
CA THR A 204 -12.35 8.72 -7.13
C THR A 204 -12.02 9.73 -6.05
N SER A 205 -12.88 9.88 -5.03
CA SER A 205 -12.68 10.80 -3.91
C SER A 205 -11.47 10.41 -3.07
N LEU A 206 -11.38 9.12 -2.69
CA LEU A 206 -10.24 8.59 -1.95
C LEU A 206 -8.95 8.73 -2.75
N GLY A 207 -8.94 8.29 -4.00
CA GLY A 207 -7.76 8.36 -4.84
C GLY A 207 -7.31 9.80 -5.10
N SER A 208 -8.23 10.75 -5.28
CA SER A 208 -7.88 12.17 -5.43
C SER A 208 -7.17 12.72 -4.18
N LEU A 209 -7.66 12.36 -3.00
CA LEU A 209 -7.04 12.76 -1.73
C LEU A 209 -5.68 12.09 -1.55
N ILE A 210 -5.55 10.79 -1.83
CA ILE A 210 -4.27 10.07 -1.76
C ILE A 210 -3.25 10.63 -2.75
N LEU A 211 -3.68 10.99 -3.96
CA LEU A 211 -2.84 11.64 -4.96
C LEU A 211 -2.35 13.01 -4.46
N CYS A 212 -3.24 13.84 -3.91
CA CYS A 212 -2.88 15.11 -3.28
C CYS A 212 -1.84 14.92 -2.16
N ILE A 213 -2.10 13.97 -1.26
CA ILE A 213 -1.18 13.63 -0.15
C ILE A 213 0.18 13.18 -0.70
N ALA A 214 0.21 12.32 -1.71
CA ALA A 214 1.44 11.82 -2.31
C ALA A 214 2.25 12.96 -2.94
N ILE A 215 1.60 13.88 -3.65
CA ILE A 215 2.24 15.08 -4.24
C ILE A 215 2.85 15.94 -3.14
N PHE A 216 2.09 16.35 -2.11
CA PHE A 216 2.61 17.18 -1.04
C PHE A 216 3.74 16.53 -0.26
N ARG A 217 3.62 15.23 0.03
CA ARG A 217 4.67 14.48 0.73
C ARG A 217 5.93 14.35 -0.10
N TYR A 218 5.80 14.16 -1.42
CA TYR A 218 6.93 14.12 -2.34
C TYR A 218 7.62 15.48 -2.48
N LEU A 219 6.86 16.58 -2.57
CA LEU A 219 7.41 17.93 -2.68
C LEU A 219 8.15 18.36 -1.41
N HIS A 220 7.62 18.04 -0.23
CA HIS A 220 8.28 18.39 1.03
C HIS A 220 9.52 17.54 1.29
N HIS A 221 9.43 16.22 1.09
CA HIS A 221 10.55 15.32 1.29
C HIS A 221 10.55 14.22 0.23
N PRO A 222 11.32 14.43 -0.87
CA PRO A 222 11.32 13.55 -2.03
C PRO A 222 11.74 12.13 -1.65
N GLN A 223 10.77 11.21 -1.71
CA GLN A 223 10.99 9.80 -1.44
C GLN A 223 10.28 8.96 -2.49
N ARG A 224 10.98 7.93 -2.98
CA ARG A 224 10.47 7.01 -4.02
C ARG A 224 9.09 6.43 -3.70
N ARG A 225 8.80 6.17 -2.42
CA ARG A 225 7.49 5.64 -1.98
C ARG A 225 6.32 6.54 -2.38
N TRP A 226 6.48 7.86 -2.32
CA TRP A 226 5.39 8.79 -2.64
C TRP A 226 5.14 8.89 -4.14
N MET A 227 6.19 8.78 -4.96
CA MET A 227 6.02 8.57 -6.40
C MET A 227 5.26 7.28 -6.70
N ILE A 228 5.66 6.16 -6.09
CA ILE A 228 4.99 4.87 -6.31
C ILE A 228 3.51 4.97 -5.92
N VAL A 229 3.19 5.57 -4.77
CA VAL A 229 1.81 5.80 -4.33
C VAL A 229 1.05 6.66 -5.35
N ALA A 230 1.64 7.76 -5.83
CA ALA A 230 1.01 8.62 -6.83
C ALA A 230 0.71 7.86 -8.14
N PHE A 231 1.69 7.18 -8.72
CA PHE A 231 1.50 6.42 -9.96
C PHE A 231 0.52 5.26 -9.80
N ALA A 232 0.59 4.51 -8.69
CA ALA A 232 -0.36 3.45 -8.41
C ALA A 232 -1.78 3.99 -8.26
N THR A 233 -1.94 5.13 -7.58
CA THR A 233 -3.23 5.80 -7.43
C THR A 233 -3.78 6.24 -8.78
N VAL A 234 -2.96 6.86 -9.64
CA VAL A 234 -3.36 7.24 -11.00
C VAL A 234 -3.76 6.03 -11.83
N ALA A 235 -3.03 4.92 -11.75
CA ALA A 235 -3.38 3.69 -12.46
C ALA A 235 -4.74 3.13 -12.03
N ILE A 236 -5.03 3.12 -10.71
CA ILE A 236 -6.34 2.71 -10.19
C ILE A 236 -7.43 3.67 -10.66
N LEU A 237 -7.20 4.99 -10.60
CA LEU A 237 -8.19 5.99 -11.01
C LEU A 237 -8.48 5.94 -12.51
N LEU A 238 -7.48 5.66 -13.35
CA LEU A 238 -7.64 5.38 -14.79
C LEU A 238 -8.53 4.16 -15.04
N ALA A 239 -8.40 3.11 -14.21
CA ALA A 239 -9.28 1.96 -14.26
C ALA A 239 -10.66 2.23 -13.64
N ASN A 240 -10.85 3.33 -12.91
CA ASN A 240 -12.08 3.64 -12.20
C ASN A 240 -13.02 4.51 -13.02
N HIS A 241 -12.63 5.75 -13.33
CA HIS A 241 -13.58 6.72 -13.89
C HIS A 241 -12.87 7.78 -14.72
N GLU A 242 -13.47 8.15 -15.85
CA GLU A 242 -12.91 9.13 -16.80
C GLU A 242 -12.70 10.54 -16.20
N ILE A 243 -13.34 10.85 -15.07
CA ILE A 243 -13.09 12.09 -14.31
C ILE A 243 -11.60 12.24 -13.93
N ILE A 244 -10.83 11.15 -13.89
CA ILE A 244 -9.38 11.22 -13.68
C ILE A 244 -8.65 12.16 -14.64
N PHE A 245 -9.10 12.30 -15.89
CA PHE A 245 -8.46 13.23 -16.83
C PHE A 245 -8.58 14.68 -16.36
N ALA A 246 -9.75 15.06 -15.84
CA ALA A 246 -9.97 16.39 -15.26
C ALA A 246 -9.18 16.56 -13.96
N ILE A 247 -9.14 15.54 -13.10
CA ILE A 247 -8.36 15.57 -11.84
C ILE A 247 -6.87 15.77 -12.14
N LEU A 248 -6.31 15.02 -13.10
CA LEU A 248 -4.91 15.16 -13.51
C LEU A 248 -4.64 16.55 -14.09
N LEU A 249 -5.54 17.06 -14.93
CA LEU A 249 -5.43 18.41 -15.49
C LEU A 249 -5.34 19.46 -14.39
N VAL A 250 -6.20 19.37 -13.36
CA VAL A 250 -6.18 20.29 -12.22
C VAL A 250 -4.84 20.19 -11.47
N PHE A 251 -4.38 19.00 -11.12
CA PHE A 251 -3.10 18.85 -10.42
C PHE A 251 -1.92 19.35 -11.24
N VAL A 252 -1.87 19.04 -12.55
CA VAL A 252 -0.82 19.51 -13.45
C VAL A 252 -0.85 21.04 -13.56
N ALA A 253 -2.03 21.65 -13.71
CA ALA A 253 -2.16 23.10 -13.79
C ALA A 253 -1.69 23.80 -12.50
N VAL A 254 -2.05 23.26 -11.34
CA VAL A 254 -1.58 23.78 -10.03
C VAL A 254 -0.07 23.65 -9.90
N LEU A 255 0.50 22.49 -10.22
CA LEU A 255 1.95 22.26 -10.16
C LEU A 255 2.71 23.15 -11.13
N TRP A 256 2.19 23.30 -12.35
CA TRP A 256 2.75 24.19 -13.36
C TRP A 256 2.77 25.65 -12.87
N GLY A 257 1.65 26.12 -12.32
CA GLY A 257 1.58 27.45 -11.72
C GLY A 257 2.57 27.64 -10.57
N ALA A 258 2.71 26.64 -9.70
CA ALA A 258 3.65 26.68 -8.58
C ALA A 258 5.14 26.65 -9.01
N LEU A 259 5.46 26.12 -10.19
CA LEU A 259 6.82 26.11 -10.76
C LEU A 259 7.18 27.43 -11.46
N LEU A 260 6.18 28.19 -11.89
CA LEU A 260 6.36 29.49 -12.55
C LEU A 260 6.38 30.68 -11.58
N ALA A 261 5.90 30.48 -10.35
CA ALA A 261 5.90 31.48 -9.28
C ALA A 261 7.23 31.48 -8.51
#